data_AF-A0A9F5IT03-F1
#
_entry.id   AF-A0A9F5IT03-F1
#
_cell.length_a   1.000
_cell.length_b   1.000
_cell.length_c   1.000
_cell.angle_alpha   90.00
_cell.angle_beta   90.00
_cell.angle_gamma   90.00
#
_symmetry.space_group_name_H-M   'P 1'
#
loop_
_entity.id
_entity.type
_entity.pdbx_description
1 polymer ?
#
loop_
_entity_poly.entity_id
_entity_poly.type
_entity_poly.pdbx_seq_one_letter_code
_entity_poly.pdbx_strand_id
1 'polypeptide(L)'
;MGIVFSTLKTWYNIYIDQVREPVIKLVDPIFHHHKIKIYGMDLRNTELSLEERAKSALYIGLLAYTGGVGAAALASQYLQDMIDILIMPDTSAKVRISVLKGLCSVCYINPLNQNEAKAYHLTEIILAYLEEDEDSAEADSDLVLVKFWVCYLMTVVSCNNISYIKLFHEVGGQALERRLECLSNMEWFGWPQNYATLMCMLMGYPGMEACKEN
;
A
#
# COMPACT_ATOMS: atom_id res chain seq x y z
N MET A 1 -35.01 -8.07 -40.67
CA MET A 1 -34.02 -7.67 -39.63
C MET A 1 -33.59 -8.82 -38.72
N GLY A 2 -34.43 -9.80 -38.35
CA GLY A 2 -34.05 -10.86 -37.38
C GLY A 2 -32.88 -11.78 -37.77
N ILE A 3 -32.70 -12.07 -39.06
CA ILE A 3 -31.65 -13.00 -39.56
C ILE A 3 -30.25 -12.38 -39.47
N VAL A 4 -30.13 -11.06 -39.64
CA VAL A 4 -28.83 -10.36 -39.57
C VAL A 4 -28.32 -10.32 -38.12
N PHE A 5 -29.21 -10.09 -37.17
CA PHE A 5 -28.88 -10.11 -35.74
C PHE A 5 -28.52 -11.51 -35.23
N SER A 6 -29.18 -12.58 -35.72
CA SER A 6 -28.82 -13.94 -35.34
C SER A 6 -27.42 -14.31 -35.83
N THR A 7 -27.06 -13.92 -37.05
CA THR A 7 -25.75 -14.21 -37.63
C THR A 7 -24.65 -13.44 -36.91
N LEU A 8 -24.85 -12.16 -36.60
CA LEU A 8 -23.92 -11.35 -35.80
C LEU A 8 -23.69 -11.94 -34.40
N LYS A 9 -24.76 -12.43 -33.74
CA LYS A 9 -24.64 -13.07 -32.42
C LYS A 9 -23.82 -14.36 -32.49
N THR A 10 -23.98 -15.15 -33.54
CA THR A 10 -23.19 -16.37 -33.76
C THR A 10 -21.71 -16.03 -33.98
N TRP A 11 -21.40 -15.04 -34.81
CA TRP A 11 -20.01 -14.61 -35.03
C TRP A 11 -19.36 -14.02 -33.77
N TYR A 12 -20.11 -13.24 -32.98
CA TYR A 12 -19.65 -12.72 -31.70
C TYR A 12 -19.31 -13.84 -30.72
N ASN A 13 -20.16 -14.87 -30.62
CA ASN A 13 -19.91 -16.00 -29.73
C ASN A 13 -18.69 -16.83 -30.18
N ILE A 14 -18.54 -17.06 -31.49
CA ILE A 14 -17.36 -17.77 -32.05
C ILE A 14 -16.08 -16.98 -31.76
N TYR A 15 -16.11 -15.67 -31.95
CA TYR A 15 -14.97 -14.81 -31.63
C TYR A 15 -14.64 -14.84 -30.14
N ILE A 16 -15.64 -14.72 -29.26
CA ILE A 16 -15.46 -14.81 -27.80
C ILE A 16 -14.86 -16.16 -27.41
N ASP A 17 -15.33 -17.28 -27.98
CA ASP A 17 -14.80 -18.61 -27.68
C ASP A 17 -13.38 -18.83 -28.23
N GLN A 18 -13.03 -18.20 -29.35
CA GLN A 18 -11.67 -18.24 -29.92
C GLN A 18 -10.66 -17.35 -29.16
N VAL A 19 -11.13 -16.25 -28.58
CA VAL A 19 -10.31 -15.31 -27.79
C VAL A 19 -10.33 -15.68 -26.30
N ARG A 20 -11.19 -16.61 -25.88
CA ARG A 20 -11.25 -17.08 -24.49
C ARG A 20 -9.94 -17.79 -24.17
N GLU A 21 -9.09 -17.11 -23.41
CA GLU A 21 -7.93 -17.74 -22.82
C GLU A 21 -8.37 -18.97 -22.03
N PRO A 22 -7.59 -20.07 -22.05
CA PRO A 22 -7.91 -21.25 -21.27
C PRO A 22 -8.14 -20.83 -19.82
N VAL A 23 -9.18 -21.39 -19.19
CA VAL A 23 -9.45 -21.12 -17.77
C VAL A 23 -8.24 -21.59 -16.98
N ILE A 24 -7.36 -20.66 -16.64
CA ILE A 24 -6.24 -20.90 -15.74
C ILE A 24 -6.89 -21.28 -14.42
N LYS A 25 -6.69 -22.53 -13.98
CA LYS A 25 -7.03 -22.92 -12.62
C LYS A 25 -6.15 -22.09 -11.70
N LEU A 26 -6.70 -20.99 -11.21
CA LEU A 26 -6.10 -20.18 -10.15
C LEU A 26 -5.65 -21.14 -9.03
N VAL A 27 -4.43 -20.91 -8.53
CA VAL A 27 -3.91 -21.58 -7.32
C VAL A 27 -5.05 -21.61 -6.30
N ASP A 28 -5.30 -22.79 -5.74
CA ASP A 28 -6.42 -23.03 -4.84
C ASP A 28 -6.56 -21.87 -3.83
N PRO A 29 -7.63 -21.06 -3.89
CA PRO A 29 -7.81 -19.92 -2.99
C PRO A 29 -7.77 -20.35 -1.52
N ILE A 30 -8.03 -21.62 -1.22
CA ILE A 30 -7.95 -22.20 0.12
C ILE A 30 -6.53 -22.14 0.69
N PHE A 31 -5.48 -22.28 -0.15
CA PHE A 31 -4.10 -22.35 0.33
C PHE A 31 -3.62 -21.03 0.94
N HIS A 32 -3.87 -19.90 0.26
CA HIS A 32 -3.54 -18.58 0.79
C HIS A 32 -4.40 -18.27 2.01
N HIS A 33 -5.69 -18.64 1.99
CA HIS A 33 -6.60 -18.35 3.10
C HIS A 33 -6.20 -19.01 4.40
N HIS A 34 -5.81 -20.29 4.36
CA HIS A 34 -5.38 -20.99 5.58
C HIS A 34 -4.14 -20.34 6.18
N LYS A 35 -3.15 -19.99 5.35
CA LYS A 35 -1.92 -19.33 5.81
C LYS A 35 -2.17 -17.92 6.35
N ILE A 36 -3.01 -17.13 5.68
CA ILE A 36 -3.42 -15.81 6.16
C ILE A 36 -4.02 -15.92 7.56
N LYS A 37 -4.88 -16.92 7.81
CA LYS A 37 -5.47 -17.15 9.14
C LYS A 37 -4.42 -17.50 10.19
N ILE A 38 -3.45 -18.37 9.87
CA ILE A 38 -2.36 -18.72 10.79
C ILE A 38 -1.55 -17.48 11.15
N TYR A 39 -1.07 -16.72 10.16
CA TYR A 39 -0.33 -15.49 10.42
C TYR A 39 -1.20 -14.43 11.12
N GLY A 40 -2.51 -14.43 10.89
CA GLY A 40 -3.45 -13.58 11.60
C GLY A 40 -3.57 -13.93 13.09
N MET A 41 -3.47 -15.21 13.45
CA MET A 41 -3.39 -15.64 14.84
C MET A 41 -2.08 -15.17 15.48
N ASP A 42 -0.96 -15.34 14.77
CA ASP A 42 0.36 -14.91 15.25
C ASP A 42 0.44 -13.38 15.40
N LEU A 43 -0.12 -12.61 14.45
CA LEU A 43 -0.18 -11.15 14.52
C LEU A 43 -0.88 -10.65 15.80
N ARG A 44 -1.94 -11.36 16.21
CA ARG A 44 -2.74 -11.06 17.41
C ARG A 44 -2.19 -11.65 18.70
N ASN A 45 -1.18 -12.52 18.61
CA ASN A 45 -0.66 -13.22 19.77
C ASN A 45 0.28 -12.32 20.58
N THR A 46 -0.17 -11.85 21.74
CA THR A 46 0.61 -10.97 22.63
C THR A 46 1.77 -11.67 23.33
N GLU A 47 1.82 -13.00 23.31
CA GLU A 47 2.95 -13.78 23.83
C GLU A 47 4.14 -13.79 22.86
N LEU A 48 3.92 -13.45 21.58
CA LEU A 48 4.99 -13.30 20.59
C LEU A 48 5.62 -11.92 20.65
N SER A 49 6.90 -11.85 20.26
CA SER A 49 7.61 -10.58 20.14
C SER A 49 6.98 -9.69 19.05
N LEU A 50 7.15 -8.37 19.16
CA LEU A 50 6.69 -7.44 18.11
C LEU A 50 7.31 -7.74 16.74
N GLU A 51 8.55 -8.24 16.71
CA GLU A 51 9.21 -8.65 15.46
C GLU A 51 8.51 -9.83 14.79
N GLU A 52 8.11 -10.86 15.56
CA GLU A 52 7.37 -12.01 15.04
C GLU A 52 5.96 -11.63 14.57
N ARG A 53 5.29 -10.75 15.32
CA ARG A 53 3.96 -10.22 14.96
C ARG A 53 4.03 -9.39 13.68
N ALA A 54 5.03 -8.51 13.55
CA ALA A 54 5.22 -7.72 12.33
C ALA A 54 5.68 -8.55 11.13
N LYS A 55 6.46 -9.61 11.35
CA LYS A 55 6.77 -10.59 10.30
C LYS A 55 5.50 -11.28 9.79
N SER A 56 4.55 -11.54 10.69
CA SER A 56 3.23 -12.08 10.32
C SER A 56 2.42 -11.06 9.51
N ALA A 57 2.44 -9.77 9.86
CA ALA A 57 1.85 -8.70 9.06
C ALA A 57 2.40 -8.68 7.62
N LEU A 58 3.72 -8.75 7.47
CA LEU A 58 4.39 -8.84 6.18
C LEU A 58 3.89 -10.03 5.35
N TYR A 59 3.82 -11.23 5.95
CA TYR A 59 3.36 -12.42 5.21
C TYR A 59 1.88 -12.39 4.85
N ILE A 60 1.02 -11.84 5.70
CA ILE A 60 -0.39 -11.60 5.35
C ILE A 60 -0.46 -10.72 4.10
N GLY A 61 0.31 -9.62 4.07
CA GLY A 61 0.39 -8.74 2.91
C GLY A 61 0.88 -9.45 1.65
N LEU A 62 1.98 -10.21 1.72
CA LEU A 62 2.50 -10.95 0.57
C LEU A 62 1.46 -11.95 0.02
N LEU A 63 0.77 -12.68 0.90
CA LEU A 63 -0.27 -13.63 0.51
C LEU A 63 -1.51 -12.92 -0.07
N ALA A 64 -1.85 -11.73 0.42
CA ALA A 64 -2.90 -10.90 -0.15
C ALA A 64 -2.55 -10.47 -1.58
N TYR A 65 -1.33 -9.99 -1.77
CA TYR A 65 -0.82 -9.53 -3.07
C TYR A 65 -0.78 -10.67 -4.11
N THR A 66 -0.26 -11.85 -3.75
CA THR A 66 -0.15 -12.99 -4.69
C THR A 66 -1.43 -13.82 -4.81
N GLY A 67 -2.30 -13.78 -3.80
CA GLY A 67 -3.53 -14.58 -3.75
C GLY A 67 -4.75 -13.91 -4.41
N GLY A 68 -4.58 -12.72 -4.98
CA GLY A 68 -5.64 -11.98 -5.67
C GLY A 68 -6.74 -11.47 -4.75
N VAL A 69 -7.88 -11.08 -5.35
CA VAL A 69 -8.97 -10.35 -4.65
C VAL A 69 -9.53 -11.12 -3.45
N GLY A 70 -9.64 -12.46 -3.54
CA GLY A 70 -10.14 -13.27 -2.43
C GLY A 70 -9.23 -13.27 -1.20
N ALA A 71 -7.93 -13.45 -1.42
CA ALA A 71 -6.94 -13.39 -0.36
C ALA A 71 -6.82 -11.97 0.23
N ALA A 72 -6.86 -10.94 -0.62
CA ALA A 72 -6.84 -9.56 -0.20
C ALA A 72 -8.07 -9.19 0.66
N ALA A 73 -9.25 -9.66 0.31
CA ALA A 73 -10.47 -9.45 1.10
C ALA A 73 -10.41 -10.17 2.46
N LEU A 74 -9.78 -11.34 2.55
CA LEU A 74 -9.55 -12.00 3.84
C LEU A 74 -8.52 -11.25 4.68
N ALA A 75 -7.43 -10.79 4.06
CA ALA A 75 -6.35 -10.07 4.73
C ALA A 75 -6.81 -8.73 5.33
N SER A 76 -7.87 -8.12 4.79
CA SER A 76 -8.38 -6.84 5.27
C SER A 76 -8.86 -6.90 6.74
N GLN A 77 -9.27 -8.08 7.21
CA GLN A 77 -9.67 -8.35 8.60
C GLN A 77 -8.55 -8.12 9.63
N TYR A 78 -7.30 -7.96 9.16
CA TYR A 78 -6.13 -7.75 9.99
C TYR A 78 -5.55 -6.33 9.84
N LEU A 79 -6.19 -5.44 9.07
CA LEU A 79 -5.70 -4.07 8.86
C LEU A 79 -5.58 -3.30 10.17
N GLN A 80 -6.60 -3.36 11.03
CA GLN A 80 -6.55 -2.69 12.33
C GLN A 80 -5.39 -3.24 13.18
N ASP A 81 -5.21 -4.56 13.24
CA ASP A 81 -4.12 -5.17 14.01
C ASP A 81 -2.73 -4.72 13.51
N MET A 82 -2.57 -4.56 12.19
CA MET A 82 -1.34 -4.02 11.60
C MET A 82 -1.14 -2.56 11.99
N ILE A 83 -2.19 -1.74 11.89
CA ILE A 83 -2.16 -0.32 12.24
C ILE A 83 -1.88 -0.12 13.73
N ASP A 84 -2.44 -0.97 14.59
CA ASP A 84 -2.21 -0.93 16.03
C ASP A 84 -0.72 -1.16 16.36
N ILE A 85 -0.02 -2.03 15.63
CA ILE A 85 1.43 -2.19 15.80
C ILE A 85 2.20 -0.91 15.38
N LEU A 86 1.76 -0.19 14.33
CA LEU A 86 2.41 1.06 13.93
C LEU A 86 2.31 2.16 14.99
N ILE A 87 1.32 2.12 15.89
CA ILE A 87 1.13 3.14 16.93
C ILE A 87 1.66 2.69 18.30
N MET A 88 2.20 1.47 18.41
CA MET A 88 2.79 1.02 19.67
C MET A 88 4.06 1.81 20.01
N PRO A 89 4.22 2.23 21.28
CA PRO A 89 5.45 2.90 21.71
C PRO A 89 6.66 1.97 21.55
N ASP A 90 7.84 2.56 21.38
CA ASP A 90 9.13 1.85 21.29
C ASP A 90 9.24 0.82 20.14
N THR A 91 8.39 0.96 19.12
CA THR A 91 8.45 0.11 17.93
C THR A 91 9.69 0.43 17.10
N SER A 92 10.59 -0.55 16.93
CA SER A 92 11.81 -0.40 16.13
C SER A 92 11.51 -0.18 14.64
N ALA A 93 12.42 0.49 13.92
CA ALA A 93 12.27 0.75 12.49
C ALA A 93 12.04 -0.52 11.66
N LYS A 94 12.70 -1.64 12.01
CA LYS A 94 12.51 -2.95 11.34
C LYS A 94 11.08 -3.48 11.48
N VAL A 95 10.48 -3.31 12.67
CA VAL A 95 9.09 -3.68 12.93
C VAL A 95 8.16 -2.80 12.08
N ARG A 96 8.35 -1.47 12.11
CA ARG A 96 7.58 -0.51 11.29
C ARG A 96 7.65 -0.85 9.80
N ILE A 97 8.86 -1.09 9.26
CA ILE A 97 9.07 -1.45 7.85
C ILE A 97 8.32 -2.72 7.47
N SER A 98 8.35 -3.74 8.33
CA SER A 98 7.66 -5.02 8.05
C SER A 98 6.15 -4.84 7.99
N VAL A 99 5.59 -4.04 8.91
CA VAL A 99 4.16 -3.72 8.91
C VAL A 99 3.77 -2.84 7.72
N LEU A 100 4.54 -1.80 7.41
CA LEU A 100 4.30 -0.93 6.25
C LEU A 100 4.29 -1.72 4.95
N LYS A 101 5.24 -2.65 4.76
CA LYS A 101 5.25 -3.57 3.61
C LYS A 101 3.96 -4.41 3.55
N GLY A 102 3.55 -4.95 4.70
CA GLY A 102 2.28 -5.69 4.82
C GLY A 102 1.09 -4.85 4.36
N LEU A 103 0.93 -3.64 4.92
CA LEU A 103 -0.13 -2.70 4.57
C LEU A 103 -0.12 -2.32 3.09
N CYS A 104 1.06 -2.04 2.52
CA CYS A 104 1.22 -1.75 1.09
C CYS A 104 0.65 -2.90 0.25
N SER A 105 1.02 -4.13 0.59
CA SER A 105 0.58 -5.31 -0.16
C SER A 105 -0.92 -5.61 0.01
N VAL A 106 -1.50 -5.41 1.20
CA VAL A 106 -2.95 -5.58 1.42
C VAL A 106 -3.76 -4.52 0.67
N CYS A 107 -3.25 -3.29 0.55
CA CYS A 107 -3.95 -2.17 -0.09
C CYS A 107 -3.67 -2.04 -1.60
N TYR A 108 -2.75 -2.84 -2.15
CA TYR A 108 -2.31 -2.72 -3.54
C TYR A 108 -3.45 -2.97 -4.54
N ILE A 109 -3.78 -1.94 -5.35
CA ILE A 109 -4.85 -1.96 -6.36
C ILE A 109 -6.17 -2.53 -5.78
N ASN A 110 -6.46 -2.23 -4.51
CA ASN A 110 -7.68 -2.70 -3.85
C ASN A 110 -8.39 -1.55 -3.13
N PRO A 111 -9.28 -0.80 -3.82
CA PRO A 111 -10.00 0.32 -3.24
C PRO A 111 -10.86 -0.02 -2.02
N LEU A 112 -11.32 -1.28 -1.89
CA LEU A 112 -12.07 -1.70 -0.70
C LEU A 112 -11.15 -1.70 0.53
N ASN A 113 -10.00 -2.37 0.43
CA ASN A 113 -9.03 -2.43 1.51
C ASN A 113 -8.42 -1.06 1.83
N GLN A 114 -8.18 -0.22 0.81
CA GLN A 114 -7.72 1.16 1.01
C GLN A 114 -8.74 1.98 1.83
N ASN A 115 -10.03 1.85 1.52
CA ASN A 115 -11.09 2.54 2.25
C ASN A 115 -11.32 1.97 3.66
N GLU A 116 -11.09 0.67 3.85
CA GLU A 116 -11.11 0.05 5.18
C GLU A 116 -9.95 0.56 6.04
N ALA A 117 -8.74 0.61 5.48
CA ALA A 117 -7.58 1.19 6.17
C ALA A 117 -7.78 2.66 6.54
N LYS A 118 -8.43 3.44 5.66
CA LYS A 118 -8.85 4.81 5.94
C LYS A 118 -9.79 4.91 7.15
N ALA A 119 -10.69 3.95 7.34
CA ALA A 119 -11.60 3.92 8.49
C ALA A 119 -10.88 3.66 9.83
N TYR A 120 -9.64 3.14 9.78
CA TYR A 120 -8.76 2.93 10.94
C TYR A 120 -7.74 4.06 11.12
N HIS A 121 -8.01 5.27 10.62
CA HIS A 121 -7.15 6.46 10.81
C HIS A 121 -5.72 6.30 10.27
N LEU A 122 -5.54 5.46 9.24
CA LEU A 122 -4.21 5.23 8.64
C LEU A 122 -3.59 6.53 8.09
N THR A 123 -4.40 7.47 7.59
CA THR A 123 -3.91 8.73 7.03
C THR A 123 -3.13 9.56 8.05
N GLU A 124 -3.72 9.76 9.23
CA GLU A 124 -3.15 10.54 10.33
C GLU A 124 -1.85 9.90 10.83
N ILE A 125 -1.82 8.57 10.91
CA ILE A 125 -0.64 7.80 11.32
C ILE A 125 0.49 7.96 10.31
N ILE A 126 0.20 7.79 9.01
CA ILE A 126 1.19 7.99 7.93
C ILE A 126 1.77 9.41 7.96
N LEU A 127 0.92 10.43 8.16
CA LEU A 127 1.39 11.82 8.23
C LEU A 127 2.28 12.07 9.44
N ALA A 128 1.96 11.51 10.60
CA ALA A 128 2.81 11.62 11.79
C ALA A 128 4.22 11.03 11.55
N TYR A 129 4.31 9.90 10.84
CA TYR A 129 5.61 9.31 10.45
C TYR A 129 6.42 10.21 9.51
N LEU A 130 5.75 11.02 8.70
CA LEU A 130 6.44 12.01 7.89
C LEU A 130 6.91 13.19 8.73
N GLU A 131 6.33 13.50 9.88
CA GLU A 131 6.73 14.65 10.70
C GLU A 131 7.92 14.36 11.64
N GLU A 132 8.28 13.09 11.88
CA GLU A 132 9.39 12.75 12.78
C GLU A 132 10.72 13.44 12.36
N ASP A 133 11.28 14.24 13.29
CA ASP A 133 12.40 15.17 13.11
C ASP A 133 13.76 14.45 12.94
N GLU A 134 13.96 13.79 11.81
CA GLU A 134 15.26 13.22 11.42
C GLU A 134 15.52 13.39 9.91
N ASP A 135 15.59 14.64 9.45
CA ASP A 135 15.96 14.98 8.07
C ASP A 135 17.45 15.39 7.94
N SER A 136 18.28 15.09 8.94
CA SER A 136 19.71 15.43 8.89
C SER A 136 20.48 14.49 7.96
N ALA A 137 21.63 14.94 7.45
CA ALA A 137 22.54 14.11 6.64
C ALA A 137 23.16 12.92 7.40
N GLU A 138 22.91 12.83 8.71
CA GLU A 138 23.33 11.75 9.61
C GLU A 138 22.15 10.86 10.07
N ALA A 139 20.95 11.05 9.49
CA ALA A 139 19.76 10.30 9.85
C ALA A 139 20.00 8.77 9.74
N ASP A 140 19.44 8.03 10.69
CA ASP A 140 19.51 6.57 10.69
C ASP A 140 18.95 6.03 9.36
N SER A 141 19.77 5.23 8.66
CA SER A 141 19.38 4.57 7.40
C SER A 141 18.06 3.80 7.50
N ASP A 142 17.77 3.23 8.67
CA ASP A 142 16.52 2.51 8.90
C ASP A 142 15.32 3.48 8.99
N LEU A 143 15.49 4.70 9.51
CA LEU A 143 14.43 5.72 9.58
C LEU A 143 14.15 6.36 8.22
N VAL A 144 15.18 6.60 7.41
CA VAL A 144 15.00 6.99 6.00
C VAL A 144 14.20 5.92 5.26
N LEU A 145 14.48 4.63 5.53
CA LEU A 145 13.73 3.52 4.93
C LEU A 145 12.28 3.45 5.43
N VAL A 146 11.99 3.83 6.67
CA VAL A 146 10.60 4.00 7.15
C VAL A 146 9.89 5.06 6.32
N LYS A 147 10.47 6.26 6.18
CA LYS A 147 9.87 7.37 5.40
C LYS A 147 9.63 6.97 3.93
N PHE A 148 10.55 6.21 3.34
CA PHE A 148 10.37 5.62 2.03
C PHE A 148 9.09 4.76 1.96
N TRP A 149 8.92 3.82 2.89
CA TRP A 149 7.77 2.90 2.89
C TRP A 149 6.46 3.62 3.20
N VAL A 150 6.52 4.70 3.97
CA VAL A 150 5.39 5.61 4.22
C VAL A 150 4.97 6.31 2.92
N CYS A 151 5.89 6.93 2.19
CA CYS A 151 5.60 7.54 0.88
C CYS A 151 5.10 6.52 -0.15
N TYR A 152 5.64 5.30 -0.13
CA TYR A 152 5.13 4.22 -0.97
C TYR A 152 3.70 3.84 -0.61
N LEU A 153 3.41 3.67 0.69
CA LEU A 153 2.06 3.37 1.18
C LEU A 153 1.07 4.48 0.79
N MET A 154 1.45 5.75 0.92
CA MET A 154 0.65 6.90 0.46
C MET A 154 0.28 6.78 -1.02
N THR A 155 1.26 6.44 -1.85
CA THR A 155 1.06 6.24 -3.30
C THR A 155 0.10 5.07 -3.56
N VAL A 156 0.29 3.96 -2.83
CA VAL A 156 -0.55 2.75 -2.95
C VAL A 156 -2.00 3.04 -2.59
N VAL A 157 -2.26 3.69 -1.44
CA VAL A 157 -3.62 3.96 -0.97
C VAL A 157 -4.33 5.04 -1.76
N SER A 158 -3.56 5.90 -2.45
CA SER A 158 -4.08 6.92 -3.37
C SER A 158 -4.35 6.39 -4.77
N CYS A 159 -3.73 5.27 -5.16
CA CYS A 159 -3.87 4.70 -6.49
C CYS A 159 -5.33 4.25 -6.74
N ASN A 160 -5.96 4.82 -7.77
CA ASN A 160 -7.38 4.64 -8.09
C ASN A 160 -8.35 5.08 -6.98
N ASN A 161 -7.90 5.94 -6.05
CA ASN A 161 -8.69 6.38 -4.91
C ASN A 161 -8.50 7.88 -4.63
N ILE A 162 -9.22 8.69 -5.41
CA ILE A 162 -9.22 10.17 -5.28
C ILE A 162 -9.67 10.62 -3.89
N SER A 163 -10.50 9.83 -3.20
CA SER A 163 -10.93 10.17 -1.83
C SER A 163 -9.76 10.19 -0.84
N TYR A 164 -8.76 9.32 -1.06
CA TYR A 164 -7.56 9.29 -0.22
C TYR A 164 -6.62 10.47 -0.53
N ILE A 165 -6.47 10.83 -1.80
CA ILE A 165 -5.70 12.02 -2.23
C ILE A 165 -6.27 13.28 -1.56
N LYS A 166 -7.59 13.47 -1.62
CA LYS A 166 -8.26 14.59 -0.96
C LYS A 166 -8.04 14.59 0.54
N LEU A 167 -8.14 13.42 1.18
CA LEU A 167 -7.94 13.30 2.62
C LEU A 167 -6.51 13.67 3.03
N PHE A 168 -5.49 13.23 2.30
CA PHE A 168 -4.11 13.65 2.57
C PHE A 168 -3.94 15.16 2.45
N HIS A 169 -4.58 15.79 1.45
CA HIS A 169 -4.52 17.24 1.28
C HIS A 169 -5.23 17.97 2.43
N GLU A 170 -6.42 17.50 2.82
CA GLU A 170 -7.23 18.09 3.89
C GLU A 170 -6.55 18.00 5.27
N VAL A 171 -5.93 16.85 5.57
CA VAL A 171 -5.27 16.63 6.88
C VAL A 171 -3.86 17.22 6.92
N GLY A 172 -3.05 16.99 5.88
CA GLY A 172 -1.65 17.39 5.86
C GLY A 172 -1.39 18.83 5.38
N GLY A 173 -2.25 19.37 4.51
CA GLY A 173 -2.14 20.73 3.97
C GLY A 173 -0.74 21.10 3.48
N GLN A 174 -0.32 22.34 3.77
CA GLN A 174 1.01 22.86 3.42
C GLN A 174 2.18 22.20 4.18
N ALA A 175 1.91 21.54 5.32
CA ALA A 175 2.95 20.81 6.03
C ALA A 175 3.37 19.57 5.23
N LEU A 176 2.40 18.84 4.69
CA LEU A 176 2.65 17.69 3.83
C LEU A 176 3.38 18.07 2.54
N GLU A 177 2.99 19.17 1.88
CA GLU A 177 3.67 19.67 0.67
C GLU A 177 5.17 19.88 0.90
N ARG A 178 5.52 20.69 1.92
CA ARG A 178 6.91 20.97 2.28
C ARG A 178 7.68 19.71 2.64
N ARG A 179 7.03 18.76 3.32
CA ARG A 179 7.70 17.52 3.72
C ARG A 179 7.96 16.60 2.53
N LEU A 180 6.99 16.44 1.63
CA LEU A 180 7.21 15.67 0.40
C LEU A 180 8.26 16.32 -0.50
N GLU A 181 8.31 17.65 -0.57
CA GLU A 181 9.37 18.38 -1.27
C GLU A 181 10.76 18.05 -0.71
N CYS A 182 10.93 18.12 0.61
CA CYS A 182 12.19 17.74 1.27
C CYS A 182 12.58 16.29 0.96
N LEU A 183 11.65 15.35 1.15
CA LEU A 183 11.89 13.92 0.94
C LEU A 183 12.16 13.57 -0.54
N SER A 184 11.60 14.34 -1.46
CA SER A 184 11.82 14.16 -2.91
C SER A 184 13.23 14.52 -3.36
N ASN A 185 13.94 15.36 -2.60
CA ASN A 185 15.33 15.73 -2.85
C ASN A 185 16.34 14.76 -2.21
N MET A 186 15.89 13.82 -1.38
CA MET A 186 16.77 12.82 -0.78
C MET A 186 17.13 11.71 -1.77
N GLU A 187 18.38 11.24 -1.72
CA GLU A 187 18.82 10.09 -2.50
C GLU A 187 18.30 8.78 -1.87
N TRP A 188 17.42 8.09 -2.58
CA TRP A 188 16.84 6.82 -2.12
C TRP A 188 17.58 5.66 -2.75
N PHE A 189 18.62 5.16 -2.07
CA PHE A 189 19.46 4.10 -2.60
C PHE A 189 18.68 2.80 -2.84
N GLY A 190 18.85 2.20 -4.01
CA GLY A 190 18.27 0.90 -4.36
C GLY A 190 16.87 0.93 -4.98
N TRP A 191 16.30 2.11 -5.25
CA TRP A 191 14.96 2.25 -5.83
C TRP A 191 14.96 3.06 -7.13
N PRO A 192 14.15 2.66 -8.14
CA PRO A 192 14.15 3.32 -9.44
C PRO A 192 13.47 4.69 -9.43
N GLN A 193 12.60 4.97 -8.46
CA GLN A 193 11.84 6.21 -8.34
C GLN A 193 11.72 6.63 -6.87
N ASN A 194 11.77 7.94 -6.62
CA ASN A 194 11.47 8.51 -5.32
C ASN A 194 9.93 8.66 -5.18
N TYR A 195 9.32 7.89 -4.27
CA TYR A 195 7.87 7.90 -4.06
C TYR A 195 7.35 9.21 -3.45
N ALA A 196 8.18 10.03 -2.81
CA ALA A 196 7.77 11.37 -2.44
C ALA A 196 7.55 12.25 -3.69
N THR A 197 8.41 12.12 -4.71
CA THR A 197 8.21 12.78 -6.02
C THR A 197 6.91 12.32 -6.69
N LEU A 198 6.65 11.00 -6.68
CA LEU A 198 5.38 10.45 -7.20
C LEU A 198 4.17 11.00 -6.46
N MET A 199 4.26 11.10 -5.13
CA MET A 199 3.19 11.65 -4.32
C MET A 199 2.97 13.14 -4.60
N CYS A 200 4.02 13.96 -4.74
CA CYS A 200 3.89 15.36 -5.17
C CYS A 200 3.13 15.48 -6.50
N MET A 201 3.47 14.64 -7.48
CA MET A 201 2.79 14.62 -8.78
C MET A 201 1.31 14.20 -8.65
N LEU A 202 1.00 13.19 -7.84
CA LEU A 202 -0.38 12.74 -7.58
C LEU A 202 -1.22 13.82 -6.89
N MET A 203 -0.62 14.60 -5.99
CA MET A 203 -1.26 15.70 -5.28
C MET A 203 -1.42 16.96 -6.13
N GLY A 204 -0.74 17.02 -7.29
CA GLY A 204 -0.73 18.21 -8.15
C GLY A 204 0.06 19.38 -7.57
N TYR A 205 1.01 19.11 -6.67
CA TYR A 205 1.91 20.14 -6.16
C TYR A 205 2.86 20.61 -7.27
N PRO A 206 3.24 21.91 -7.28
CA PRO A 206 4.16 22.43 -8.28
C PRO A 206 5.43 21.58 -8.30
N GLY A 207 5.75 21.01 -9.46
CA GLY A 207 7.01 20.30 -9.62
C GLY A 207 8.17 21.28 -9.41
N MET A 208 9.17 20.88 -8.64
CA MET A 208 10.43 21.61 -8.55
C MET A 208 11.00 21.82 -9.95
N GLU A 209 10.92 23.04 -10.47
CA GLU A 209 12.08 23.58 -11.16
C GLU A 209 13.20 23.52 -10.13
N ALA A 210 14.18 22.63 -10.36
CA ALA A 210 15.31 22.43 -9.47
C ALA A 210 15.79 23.78 -8.93
N CYS A 211 15.80 23.96 -7.61
CA CYS A 211 16.57 25.02 -6.98
C CYS A 211 18.03 24.80 -7.37
N LYS A 212 18.44 25.38 -8.50
CA LYS A 212 19.83 25.61 -8.83
C LYS A 212 20.30 26.66 -7.84
N GLU A 213 21.11 26.23 -6.90
CA GLU A 213 21.88 27.11 -6.03
C GLU A 213 22.60 28.16 -6.90
N ASN A 214 22.46 29.44 -6.54
CA ASN A 214 23.31 30.53 -6.99
C ASN A 214 24.48 30.69 -6.03
#